data_AF-A0A314L885-F1
#
_entry.id   AF-A0A314L885-F1
#
_cell.length_a   1.000
_cell.length_b   1.000
_cell.length_c   1.000
_cell.angle_alpha   90.00
_cell.angle_beta   90.00
_cell.angle_gamma   90.00
#
_symmetry.space_group_name_H-M   'P 1'
#
loop_
_entity.id
_entity.type
_entity.pdbx_description
1 polymer ?
#
loop_
_entity_poly.entity_id
_entity_poly.type
_entity_poly.pdbx_seq_one_letter_code
_entity_poly.pdbx_strand_id
1 'polypeptide(L)' 'MVNEHRRSVVLQERMETLFKKAEELSVLCDVEIGIIVFSPDKKNVVYEWPSRDKFKQLLMRYLDKPLVERLKKLTT' A
#
# COMPACT_ATOMS: atom_id res chain seq x y z
N MET A 1 -22.63 18.03 -0.66
CA MET A 1 -22.11 17.38 -1.89
C MET A 1 -20.60 17.21 -1.71
N VAL A 2 -20.09 15.98 -1.74
CA VAL A 2 -18.64 15.72 -1.62
C VAL A 2 -17.97 16.13 -2.93
N ASN A 3 -16.90 16.92 -2.87
CA ASN A 3 -16.12 17.29 -4.06
C ASN A 3 -15.17 16.14 -4.42
N GLU A 4 -15.54 15.36 -5.43
CA GLU A 4 -14.80 14.19 -5.92
C GLU A 4 -13.40 14.53 -6.43
N HIS A 5 -13.25 15.68 -7.09
CA HIS A 5 -11.96 16.13 -7.60
C HIS A 5 -11.01 16.47 -6.43
N ARG A 6 -11.48 17.26 -5.46
CA ARG A 6 -10.71 17.61 -4.26
C ARG A 6 -10.29 16.36 -3.48
N ARG A 7 -11.18 15.38 -3.37
CA ARG A 7 -10.86 14.12 -2.69
C ARG A 7 -9.83 13.28 -3.44
N SER A 8 -9.89 13.24 -4.77
CA SER A 8 -8.89 12.57 -5.60
C SER A 8 -7.50 13.19 -5.43
N VAL A 9 -7.42 14.52 -5.40
CA VAL A 9 -6.17 15.26 -5.16
C VAL A 9 -5.62 14.96 -3.77
N VAL A 10 -6.45 15.07 -2.73
CA VAL A 10 -6.03 14.78 -1.34
C VAL A 10 -5.60 13.32 -1.18
N LEU A 11 -6.27 12.37 -1.85
CA LEU A 11 -5.85 10.97 -1.84
C LEU A 11 -4.45 10.81 -2.43
N GLN A 12 -4.17 11.47 -3.56
CA GLN A 12 -2.84 11.45 -4.20
C GLN A 12 -1.76 12.03 -3.29
N GLU A 13 -1.99 13.21 -2.70
CA GLU A 13 -1.02 13.86 -1.78
C GLU A 13 -0.74 13.00 -0.54
N ARG A 14 -1.77 12.37 0.02
CA ARG A 14 -1.63 11.47 1.17
C ARG A 14 -0.89 10.19 0.82
N MET A 15 -1.16 9.59 -0.34
CA MET A 15 -0.44 8.41 -0.81
C MET A 15 1.04 8.72 -1.03
N GLU A 16 1.36 9.86 -1.66
CA GLU A 16 2.76 10.27 -1.85
C GLU A 16 3.49 10.42 -0.50
N THR A 17 2.84 11.07 0.47
CA THR A 17 3.41 11.23 1.81
C THR A 17 3.57 9.87 2.53
N LEU A 18 2.58 8.98 2.40
CA LEU A 18 2.63 7.63 2.96
C LEU A 18 3.78 6.81 2.35
N PHE A 19 3.99 6.90 1.04
CA PHE A 19 5.07 6.19 0.35
C PHE A 19 6.44 6.69 0.78
N LYS A 20 6.63 8.00 0.96
CA LYS A 20 7.88 8.56 1.52
C LYS A 20 8.14 8.04 2.93
N LYS A 21 7.10 7.95 3.78
CA LYS A 21 7.25 7.38 5.13
C LYS A 21 7.51 5.88 5.13
N ALA A 22 6.92 5.13 4.20
CA ALA A 22 7.22 3.72 4.01
C ALA A 22 8.67 3.51 3.55
N GLU A 23 9.17 4.36 2.66
CA GLU A 23 10.57 4.35 2.23
C GLU A 23 11.53 4.65 3.38
N GLU A 24 11.29 5.72 4.14
CA GLU A 24 12.07 6.06 5.35
C GLU A 24 12.10 4.88 6.33
N LEU A 25 10.94 4.29 6.64
CA LEU A 25 10.83 3.17 7.58
C LEU A 25 11.52 1.90 7.06
N SER A 26 11.38 1.61 5.76
CA SER A 26 12.02 0.48 5.10
C SER A 26 13.55 0.55 5.23
N VAL A 27 14.11 1.74 5.01
CA VAL A 27 15.56 1.99 5.15
C VAL A 27 16.00 1.94 6.61
N LEU A 28 15.29 2.61 7.52
CA LEU A 28 15.69 2.71 8.93
C LEU A 28 15.65 1.38 9.68
N CYS A 29 14.70 0.51 9.32
CA CYS A 29 14.48 -0.75 10.02
C CYS A 29 14.95 -1.97 9.23
N ASP A 30 15.49 -1.79 8.03
CA ASP A 30 15.86 -2.88 7.12
C ASP A 30 14.70 -3.87 6.89
N VAL A 31 13.52 -3.31 6.59
CA VAL A 31 12.29 -4.09 6.35
C VAL A 31 11.72 -3.80 4.98
N GLU A 32 11.14 -4.81 4.35
CA GLU A 32 10.44 -4.62 3.08
C GLU A 32 8.97 -4.30 3.31
N ILE A 33 8.48 -3.25 2.64
CA ILE A 33 7.10 -2.76 2.78
C ILE A 33 6.42 -2.77 1.40
N GLY A 34 5.22 -3.34 1.35
CA GLY A 34 4.34 -3.28 0.18
C GLY A 34 3.02 -2.61 0.56
N ILE A 35 2.57 -1.66 -0.25
CA ILE A 35 1.32 -0.91 -0.01
C ILE A 35 0.41 -1.06 -1.23
N ILE A 36 -0.86 -1.34 -0.97
CA ILE A 36 -1.94 -1.37 -1.96
C ILE A 36 -3.09 -0.47 -1.49
N VAL A 37 -3.54 0.44 -2.37
CA VAL A 37 -4.64 1.36 -2.09
C VAL A 37 -5.71 1.19 -3.15
N PHE A 38 -6.92 0.81 -2.74
CA PHE A 38 -8.09 0.75 -3.60
C PHE A 38 -8.77 2.12 -3.65
N SER A 39 -9.02 2.64 -4.85
CA SER A 39 -9.77 3.88 -4.98
C SER A 39 -11.20 3.69 -4.47
N PRO A 40 -11.69 4.54 -3.55
CA PRO A 40 -13.09 4.47 -3.10
C PRO A 40 -14.07 4.91 -4.22
N ASP A 41 -13.58 5.58 -5.26
CA ASP A 41 -14.40 6.27 -6.26
C ASP A 41 -14.38 5.64 -7.63
N LYS A 42 -13.26 5.00 -7.95
CA LYS A 42 -13.03 4.41 -9.24
C LYS A 42 -12.93 2.91 -9.05
N LYS A 43 -13.99 2.22 -9.42
CA LYS A 43 -14.02 0.76 -9.46
C LYS A 43 -12.82 0.26 -10.29
N ASN A 44 -12.08 -0.69 -9.74
CA ASN A 44 -10.89 -1.30 -10.35
C ASN A 44 -9.66 -0.39 -10.51
N VAL A 45 -9.61 0.78 -9.86
CA VAL A 45 -8.38 1.56 -9.77
C VAL A 45 -7.65 1.20 -8.48
N VAL A 46 -6.40 0.77 -8.64
CA VAL A 46 -5.50 0.37 -7.56
C VAL A 46 -4.20 1.13 -7.72
N TYR A 47 -3.68 1.62 -6.60
CA TYR A 47 -2.34 2.18 -6.50
C TYR A 47 -1.47 1.22 -5.71
N GLU A 48 -0.26 0.97 -6.17
CA GLU A 48 0.70 0.07 -5.55
C GLU A 48 2.04 0.77 -5.35
N TRP A 49 2.69 0.47 -4.22
CA TRP A 49 4.05 0.92 -3.90
C TRP A 49 4.86 -0.26 -3.36
N PRO A 50 6.15 -0.43 -3.72
CA PRO A 50 6.98 0.44 -4.56
C PRO A 50 6.70 0.25 -6.07
N SER A 51 7.66 -0.15 -6.89
CA SER A 51 7.32 -0.48 -8.29
C SER A 51 6.41 -1.70 -8.36
N ARG A 52 5.57 -1.76 -9.39
CA ARG A 52 4.67 -2.90 -9.66
C ARG A 52 5.36 -4.26 -9.52
N ASP A 53 6.54 -4.39 -10.10
CA ASP A 53 7.28 -5.67 -10.07
C ASP A 53 7.78 -6.01 -8.66
N LYS A 54 8.32 -5.03 -7.93
CA LYS A 54 8.77 -5.21 -6.54
C LYS A 54 7.59 -5.53 -5.61
N PHE A 55 6.49 -4.80 -5.74
CA PHE A 55 5.26 -5.05 -5.00
C PHE A 55 4.74 -6.47 -5.27
N LYS A 56 4.70 -6.88 -6.54
CA LYS A 56 4.27 -8.24 -6.92
C LYS A 56 5.16 -9.32 -6.29
N GLN A 57 6.47 -9.14 -6.30
CA GLN A 57 7.41 -10.07 -5.67
C GLN A 57 7.21 -10.14 -4.15
N LEU A 58 6.99 -9.00 -3.49
CA LEU A 58 6.66 -8.94 -2.06
C LEU A 58 5.35 -9.66 -1.74
N LEU A 59 4.32 -9.40 -2.53
CA LEU A 59 3.01 -10.03 -2.37
C LEU A 59 3.09 -11.54 -2.56
N MET A 60 3.81 -12.01 -3.59
CA MET A 60 4.03 -13.45 -3.82
C MET A 60 4.72 -14.12 -2.64
N ARG A 61 5.80 -13.52 -2.11
CA ARG A 61 6.48 -14.03 -0.91
C ARG A 61 5.60 -14.04 0.33
N TYR A 62 4.73 -13.03 0.49
CA TYR A 62 3.76 -13.02 1.59
C TYR A 62 2.71 -14.12 1.44
N LEU A 63 2.22 -14.34 0.22
CA LEU A 63 1.19 -15.35 -0.08
C LEU A 63 1.70 -16.79 0.03
N ASP A 64 2.99 -17.00 -0.20
CA ASP A 64 3.67 -18.30 -0.03
C ASP A 64 3.74 -18.73 1.45
N LYS A 65 3.58 -17.78 2.40
CA LYS A 65 3.56 -18.11 3.82
C LYS A 65 2.28 -18.85 4.24
N PRO A 66 2.36 -19.80 5.19
CA PRO A 66 1.19 -20.45 5.76
C PRO A 66 0.14 -19.46 6.28
N LEU A 67 -1.14 -19.78 6.12
CA LEU A 67 -2.26 -18.93 6.56
C LEU A 67 -2.14 -18.52 8.05
N VAL A 68 -1.65 -19.43 8.90
CA VAL A 68 -1.44 -19.16 10.33
C VAL A 68 -0.44 -18.04 10.60
N GLU A 69 0.55 -17.81 9.73
CA GLU A 69 1.48 -16.68 9.85
C GLU A 69 0.87 -15.38 9.32
N ARG A 70 0.02 -15.50 8.30
CA ARG A 70 -0.64 -14.36 7.63
C ARG A 70 -1.72 -13.71 8.51
N LEU A 71 -2.45 -14.50 9.29
CA LEU A 71 -3.57 -14.04 10.12
C LEU A 71 -3.14 -13.36 11.44
N LYS A 72 -1.89 -13.52 11.88
CA LYS A 72 -1.38 -12.94 13.14
C LYS A 72 -1.25 -11.41 13.15
N LYS A 73 -1.49 -10.74 12.02
CA LYS A 73 -1.07 -9.33 11.80
C LYS A 73 -2.20 -8.37 11.37
N LEU A 74 -3.47 -8.78 11.47
CA LEU A 74 -4.60 -7.85 11.35
C LEU A 74 -4.85 -7.20 12.72
N THR A 75 -4.07 -6.16 13.03
CA THR A 75 -4.35 -5.30 14.20
C THR A 75 -5.03 -4.04 13.68
N THR A 76 -6.22 -3.75 14.24
CA THR A 76 -7.02 -2.55 13.92
C THR A 76 -6.47 -1.33 14.64
#